data_AF-A0A1C4TME2-F1
#
_entry.id   AF-A0A1C4TME2-F1
#
_cell.length_a   1.000
_cell.length_b   1.000
_cell.length_c   1.000
_cell.angle_alpha   90.00
_cell.angle_beta   90.00
_cell.angle_gamma   90.00
#
_symmetry.space_group_name_H-M   'P 1'
#
loop_
_entity.id
_entity.type
_entity.pdbx_description
1 polymer ?
#
loop_
_entity_poly.entity_id
_entity_poly.type
_entity_poly.pdbx_seq_one_letter_code
_entity_poly.pdbx_strand_id
1 'polypeptide(L)' 'MTAGPTTPYSTRRAMEESDLQACFQVRKDVFVGEQNVPEDLEYDAYDATAVHVLAVAADGTALGTGR' A
#
# COMPACT_ATOMS: atom_id res chain seq x y z
N MET A 1 16.38 3.12 -23.58
CA MET A 1 15.42 3.27 -22.48
C MET A 1 16.15 3.96 -21.34
N THR A 2 16.04 5.28 -21.23
CA THR A 2 16.63 6.04 -20.13
C THR A 2 15.69 5.89 -18.94
N ALA A 3 16.14 5.21 -17.88
CA ALA A 3 15.37 5.16 -16.64
C ALA A 3 15.14 6.60 -16.16
N GLY A 4 13.87 6.94 -15.86
CA GLY A 4 13.52 8.23 -15.26
C GLY A 4 14.20 8.42 -13.90
N PRO A 5 14.16 9.63 -13.33
CA PRO A 5 14.74 9.88 -12.01
C PRO A 5 14.16 8.91 -10.99
N THR A 6 15.01 8.12 -10.35
CA THR A 6 14.62 7.27 -9.23
C THR A 6 14.37 8.16 -8.02
N THR A 7 13.11 8.46 -7.74
CA THR A 7 12.72 9.05 -6.46
C THR A 7 13.13 8.07 -5.35
N PRO A 8 13.91 8.51 -4.35
CA PRO A 8 14.27 7.64 -3.24
C PRO A 8 13.00 7.24 -2.49
N TYR A 9 12.82 5.93 -2.32
CA TYR A 9 11.77 5.35 -1.49
C TYR A 9 12.39 4.43 -0.44
N SER A 10 11.69 4.24 0.66
CA SER A 10 12.02 3.23 1.67
C SER A 10 10.84 2.32 1.90
N THR A 11 11.11 1.11 2.39
CA THR A 11 10.08 0.14 2.75
C THR A 11 10.15 -0.17 4.24
N ARG A 12 8.99 -0.30 4.88
CA ARG A 12 8.90 -0.74 6.27
C ARG A 12 7.72 -1.67 6.48
N ARG A 13 7.86 -2.58 7.43
CA ARG A 13 6.71 -3.35 7.93
C ARG A 13 5.76 -2.38 8.62
N ALA A 14 4.46 -2.50 8.33
CA ALA A 14 3.43 -1.76 9.04
C ALA A 14 3.31 -2.34 10.46
N MET A 15 3.64 -1.52 11.45
CA MET A 15 3.58 -1.90 12.87
C MET A 15 2.53 -1.11 13.63
N GLU A 16 2.27 0.12 13.18
CA GLU A 16 1.31 1.03 13.77
C GLU A 16 0.01 1.05 12.96
N GLU A 17 -1.08 1.44 13.62
CA GLU A 17 -2.40 1.57 13.01
C GLU A 17 -2.39 2.52 11.79
N SER A 18 -1.63 3.61 11.85
CA SER A 18 -1.49 4.54 10.72
C SER A 18 -0.83 3.92 9.50
N ASP A 19 0.09 2.97 9.69
CA ASP A 19 0.75 2.30 8.58
C ASP A 19 -0.20 1.31 7.91
N LEU A 20 -0.99 0.57 8.71
CA LEU A 20 -2.02 -0.33 8.20
C LEU A 20 -3.09 0.43 7.42
N GLN A 21 -3.54 1.57 7.94
CA GLN A 21 -4.48 2.46 7.24
C GLN A 21 -3.90 2.95 5.90
N ALA A 22 -2.62 3.31 5.86
CA ALA A 22 -1.97 3.69 4.61
C ALA A 22 -1.91 2.52 3.62
N CYS A 23 -1.60 1.30 4.07
CA CYS A 23 -1.65 0.10 3.24
C CYS A 23 -3.06 -0.13 2.66
N PHE A 24 -4.09 -0.06 3.51
CA PHE A 24 -5.47 -0.26 3.08
C PHE A 24 -5.96 0.82 2.12
N GLN A 25 -5.52 2.07 2.30
CA GLN A 25 -5.86 3.15 1.38
C GLN A 25 -5.25 2.94 0.00
N VAL A 26 -3.94 2.63 -0.07
CA VAL A 26 -3.28 2.35 -1.35
C VAL A 26 -3.95 1.19 -2.09
N ARG A 27 -4.31 0.13 -1.37
CA ARG A 27 -5.06 -1.00 -1.95
C ARG A 27 -6.43 -0.59 -2.45
N LYS A 28 -7.17 0.20 -1.68
CA LYS A 28 -8.50 0.68 -2.09
C LYS A 28 -8.42 1.55 -3.34
N ASP A 29 -7.45 2.46 -3.40
CA ASP A 29 -7.24 3.34 -4.57
C ASP A 29 -6.98 2.50 -5.83
N VAL A 30 -6.11 1.49 -5.72
CA VAL A 30 -5.74 0.63 -6.85
C VAL A 30 -6.83 -0.38 -7.20
N PHE A 31 -7.25 -1.22 -6.25
CA PHE A 31 -8.18 -2.32 -6.53
C PHE A 31 -9.61 -1.82 -6.74
N VAL A 32 -10.13 -0.97 -5.86
CA VAL A 32 -11.50 -0.44 -5.99
C VAL A 32 -11.54 0.71 -6.99
N GLY A 33 -10.65 1.70 -6.84
CA GLY A 33 -10.66 2.91 -7.66
C GLY A 33 -10.25 2.68 -9.11
N GLU A 34 -9.08 2.07 -9.34
CA GLU A 34 -8.53 1.89 -10.70
C GLU A 34 -9.02 0.60 -11.36
N GLN A 35 -9.03 -0.52 -10.63
CA GLN A 35 -9.34 -1.84 -11.18
C GLN A 35 -10.81 -2.24 -11.06
N ASN A 36 -11.64 -1.43 -10.38
CA ASN A 36 -13.07 -1.65 -10.20
C ASN A 36 -13.42 -2.98 -9.50
N VAL A 37 -12.56 -3.46 -8.60
CA VAL A 37 -12.86 -4.55 -7.68
C VAL A 37 -13.95 -4.07 -6.71
N PRO A 38 -15.03 -4.83 -6.50
CA PRO A 38 -16.02 -4.53 -5.48
C PRO A 38 -15.37 -4.37 -4.09
N GLU A 39 -15.72 -3.30 -3.37
CA GLU A 39 -15.08 -2.96 -2.09
C GLU A 39 -15.24 -4.07 -1.02
N ASP A 40 -16.33 -4.83 -1.08
CA ASP A 40 -16.61 -5.96 -0.20
C ASP A 40 -15.73 -7.19 -0.47
N LEU A 41 -15.06 -7.25 -1.63
CA LEU A 41 -14.12 -8.31 -1.99
C LEU A 41 -12.65 -7.96 -1.71
N GLU A 42 -12.34 -6.69 -1.45
CA GLU A 42 -10.95 -6.24 -1.27
C GLU A 42 -10.33 -6.75 0.04
N TYR A 43 -11.14 -6.82 1.11
CA TYR A 43 -10.69 -7.21 2.43
C TYR A 43 -11.13 -8.64 2.76
N ASP A 44 -10.22 -9.44 3.29
CA ASP A 44 -10.47 -10.83 3.66
C ASP A 44 -10.05 -11.13 5.11
N ALA A 45 -10.31 -12.35 5.57
CA ALA A 45 -9.96 -12.76 6.93
C ALA A 45 -8.43 -12.84 7.19
N TYR A 46 -7.62 -12.92 6.15
CA TYR A 46 -6.16 -13.03 6.26
C TYR A 46 -5.51 -11.67 6.48
N ASP A 47 -6.17 -10.58 6.09
CA ASP A 47 -5.70 -9.20 6.35
C ASP A 47 -5.34 -8.95 7.82
N ALA A 48 -6.09 -9.52 8.75
CA ALA A 48 -5.84 -9.36 10.19
C ALA A 48 -4.53 -10.01 10.68
N THR A 49 -3.99 -10.98 9.93
CA THR A 49 -2.82 -11.77 10.34
C THR A 49 -1.62 -11.63 9.42
N ALA A 50 -1.80 -11.02 8.24
CA ALA A 50 -0.76 -10.84 7.25
C ALA A 50 0.33 -9.86 7.72
N VAL A 51 1.52 -10.01 7.14
CA VAL A 51 2.60 -9.05 7.33
C VAL A 51 2.50 -7.98 6.25
N HIS A 52 1.95 -6.83 6.62
CA HIS A 52 1.82 -5.71 5.69
C HIS A 52 3.14 -4.94 5.58
N VAL A 53 3.50 -4.54 4.36
CA VAL A 53 4.70 -3.74 4.06
C VAL A 53 4.29 -2.52 3.26
N LEU A 54 4.73 -1.34 3.69
CA LEU A 54 4.47 -0.07 3.06
C LEU A 54 5.74 0.48 2.40
N ALA A 55 5.63 0.92 1.15
CA ALA A 55 6.64 1.72 0.46
C ALA A 55 6.28 3.21 0.59
N VAL A 56 7.24 4.03 1.01
CA VAL A 56 7.05 5.46 1.24
C VAL A 56 8.11 6.31 0.54
N ALA A 57 7.70 7.46 0.03
CA ALA A 57 8.60 8.51 -0.45
C ALA A 57 9.33 9.20 0.72
N ALA A 58 10.33 10.02 0.40
CA ALA A 58 11.10 10.79 1.38
C ALA A 58 10.25 11.78 2.20
N ASP A 59 9.12 12.23 1.66
CA ASP A 59 8.16 13.12 2.35
C ASP A 59 7.10 12.37 3.17
N GLY A 60 7.16 11.03 3.20
CA GLY A 60 6.20 10.18 3.90
C GLY A 60 4.99 9.76 3.08
N THR A 61 4.87 10.20 1.82
CA THR A 61 3.78 9.78 0.94
C THR A 61 3.82 8.27 0.69
N ALA A 62 2.69 7.59 0.87
CA ALA A 62 2.56 6.17 0.53
C ALA A 62 2.60 5.98 -0.99
N LEU A 63 3.47 5.09 -1.47
CA LEU A 63 3.66 4.83 -2.90
C LEU A 63 3.15 3.45 -3.32
N GLY A 64 3.08 2.51 -2.38
CA GLY A 64 2.77 1.11 -2.66
C GLY A 64 2.68 0.29 -1.38
N THR A 65 2.04 -0.87 -1.47
CA THR A 65 1.91 -1.79 -0.34
C THR A 65 1.83 -3.25 -0.80
N GLY A 66 2.08 -4.18 0.12
CA GLY A 66 1.84 -5.61 -0.06
C GLY A 66 1.55 -6.29 1.27
N ARG A 67 1.05 -7.54 1.21
CA ARG A 67 0.78 -8.40 2.35
C ARG A 67 1.08 -9.86 2.01
#